data_AF-A0A976HU48-F1
#
_entry.id   AF-A0A976HU48-F1
#
_cell.length_a   1.000
_cell.length_b   1.000
_cell.length_c   1.000
_cell.angle_alpha   90.00
_cell.angle_beta   90.00
_cell.angle_gamma   90.00
#
_symmetry.space_group_name_H-M   'P 1'
#
loop_
_entity.id
_entity.type
_entity.pdbx_description
1 polymer ?
#
loop_
_entity_poly.entity_id
_entity_poly.type
_entity_poly.pdbx_seq_one_letter_code
_entity_poly.pdbx_strand_id
1 'polypeptide(L)' 'MSKRVDKGRTAIYTEIAAGNFPRPVKTGKRSVAWVESEIDQYIEGLIAKRDAQFASNRAEAAK' A
#
# COMPACT_ATOMS: atom_id res chain seq x y z
N MET A 1 5.65 -15.57 0.49
CA MET A 1 5.48 -14.16 0.09
C MET A 1 5.65 -13.33 1.36
N SER A 2 6.47 -12.27 1.33
CA SER A 2 6.81 -11.48 2.51
C SER A 2 5.56 -11.03 3.27
N LYS A 3 5.51 -11.35 4.57
CA LYS A 3 4.33 -11.31 5.46
C LYS A 3 3.93 -9.88 5.88
N ARG A 4 4.17 -8.87 5.03
CA ARG A 4 4.00 -7.43 5.34
C ARG A 4 2.71 -6.84 4.75
N VAL A 5 2.25 -7.33 3.61
CA VAL A 5 1.02 -6.87 2.96
C VAL A 5 0.28 -8.08 2.38
N ASP A 6 -0.79 -8.52 3.05
CA ASP A 6 -1.66 -9.60 2.56
C ASP A 6 -2.67 -9.01 1.55
N LYS A 7 -2.18 -8.71 0.34
CA LYS A 7 -3.02 -8.35 -0.81
C LYS A 7 -2.89 -9.43 -1.88
N GLY A 8 -4.02 -9.80 -2.49
CA GLY A 8 -4.02 -10.71 -3.64
C GLY A 8 -3.20 -10.14 -4.80
N ARG A 9 -2.50 -10.99 -5.55
CA ARG A 9 -1.58 -10.57 -6.64
C ARG A 9 -2.25 -9.60 -7.62
N THR A 10 -3.51 -9.83 -7.99
CA THR A 10 -4.27 -8.97 -8.89
C THR A 10 -4.45 -7.57 -8.32
N ALA A 11 -4.78 -7.44 -7.04
CA ALA A 11 -4.96 -6.14 -6.38
C ALA A 11 -3.66 -5.35 -6.35
N ILE A 12 -2.52 -6.02 -6.11
CA ILE A 12 -1.20 -5.39 -6.15
C ILE A 12 -0.94 -4.82 -7.55
N TYR A 13 -1.16 -5.60 -8.62
CA TYR A 13 -0.94 -5.11 -9.98
C TYR A 13 -1.93 -4.01 -10.38
N THR A 14 -3.18 -4.06 -9.93
CA THR A 14 -4.16 -2.98 -10.15
C THR A 14 -3.73 -1.70 -9.46
N GLU A 15 -3.24 -1.76 -8.21
CA GLU A 15 -2.74 -0.57 -7.52
C GLU A 15 -1.43 -0.05 -8.10
N ILE A 16 -0.56 -0.93 -8.61
CA ILE A 16 0.63 -0.50 -9.38
C ILE A 16 0.18 0.27 -10.63
N ALA A 17 -0.82 -0.23 -11.35
CA ALA A 17 -1.36 0.45 -12.54
C ALA A 17 -2.04 1.79 -12.20
N ALA A 18 -2.72 1.86 -11.04
CA ALA A 18 -3.30 3.10 -10.52
C ALA A 18 -2.27 4.08 -9.93
N GLY A 19 -0.99 3.68 -9.84
CA GLY A 19 0.07 4.51 -9.24
C GLY A 19 0.01 4.60 -7.71
N ASN A 20 -0.80 3.76 -7.07
CA ASN A 20 -0.99 3.74 -5.63
C ASN A 20 -0.03 2.80 -4.91
N PHE A 21 0.60 1.86 -5.61
CA PHE A 21 1.53 0.89 -5.03
C PHE A 21 2.94 1.03 -5.62
N PRO A 22 4.02 0.83 -4.83
CA PRO A 22 5.40 0.94 -5.30
C PRO A 22 5.69 0.01 -6.49
N ARG A 23 6.43 0.53 -7.48
CA ARG A 23 6.75 -0.25 -8.67
C ARG A 23 7.79 -1.32 -8.34
N PRO A 24 7.57 -2.58 -8.73
CA PRO A 24 8.55 -3.63 -8.53
C PRO A 24 9.82 -3.38 -9.35
N VAL A 25 10.97 -3.59 -8.71
CA VAL A 25 12.28 -3.63 -9.36
C VAL A 25 12.56 -5.05 -9.84
N LYS A 26 12.96 -5.21 -11.11
CA LYS A 26 13.32 -6.51 -11.66
C LYS A 26 14.70 -6.92 -11.13
N THR A 27 14.73 -7.95 -10.29
CA THR A 27 15.98 -8.51 -9.73
C THR A 27 16.47 -9.74 -10.52
N GLY A 28 15.58 -10.38 -11.29
CA GLY A 28 15.96 -11.51 -12.14
C GLY A 28 14.90 -11.85 -13.20
N LYS A 29 15.15 -12.93 -13.96
CA LYS A 29 14.33 -13.32 -15.13
C LYS A 29 12.86 -13.60 -14.80
N ARG A 30 12.57 -14.08 -13.59
CA ARG A 30 11.19 -14.32 -13.08
C ARG A 30 10.96 -13.72 -11.69
N SER A 31 11.91 -12.92 -11.21
CA SER A 31 11.93 -12.43 -9.83
C SER A 31 11.86 -10.92 -9.81
N VAL A 32 10.94 -10.41 -9.00
CA VAL A 32 10.77 -8.98 -8.72
C VAL A 32 10.95 -8.76 -7.23
N ALA A 33 11.56 -7.63 -6.88
CA ALA A 33 11.71 -7.16 -5.52
C ALA A 33 11.14 -5.75 -5.39
N TRP A 34 10.90 -5.33 -4.15
CA TRP A 34 10.54 -3.97 -3.83
C TRP A 34 11.58 -3.38 -2.90
N VAL A 35 11.80 -2.08 -3.00
CA VAL A 35 12.65 -1.37 -2.06
C VAL A 35 11.94 -1.31 -0.71
N GLU A 36 12.61 -1.72 0.36
CA GLU A 36 12.00 -1.80 1.69
C GLU A 36 11.45 -0.45 2.16
N SER A 37 12.22 0.62 1.97
CA SER A 37 11.80 1.98 2.32
C SER A 37 10.55 2.46 1.57
N GLU A 38 10.35 2.05 0.32
CA GLU A 38 9.13 2.42 -0.44
C GLU A 38 7.89 1.69 0.10
N ILE A 39 8.07 0.43 0.53
CA ILE A 39 6.98 -0.35 1.14
C ILE A 39 6.63 0.23 2.51
N ASP A 40 7.62 0.62 3.32
CA ASP A 40 7.39 1.22 4.62
C ASP A 40 6.64 2.56 4.49
N GLN A 41 7.08 3.44 3.59
CA GLN A 41 6.38 4.69 3.28
C GLN A 41 4.94 4.47 2.79
N TYR A 42 4.73 3.45 1.95
CA TYR A 42 3.38 3.10 1.51
C TYR A 42 2.49 2.66 2.67
N ILE A 43 3.00 1.82 3.58
CA ILE A 43 2.25 1.35 4.75
C ILE A 43 1.93 2.53 5.67
N GLU A 44 2.89 3.41 5.94
CA GLU A 44 2.68 4.63 6.73
C GLU A 44 1.60 5.52 6.11
N GLY A 45 1.63 5.71 4.79
CA GLY A 45 0.61 6.47 4.07
C GLY A 45 -0.79 5.85 4.17
N LEU A 46 -0.90 4.52 4.16
CA LEU A 46 -2.18 3.83 4.38
C LEU A 46 -2.69 4.03 5.81
N ILE A 47 -1.82 3.95 6.82
CA ILE A 47 -2.18 4.19 8.22
C ILE A 47 -2.66 5.63 8.39
N ALA A 48 -1.92 6.61 7.86
CA ALA A 48 -2.30 8.01 7.92
C ALA A 48 -3.66 8.28 7.24
N LYS A 49 -3.90 7.71 6.05
CA LYS A 49 -5.19 7.81 5.36
C LYS A 49 -6.33 7.19 6.18
N ARG A 50 -6.11 6.00 6.73
CA ARG A 50 -7.07 5.32 7.60
C ARG A 50 -7.41 6.17 8.81
N ASP A 51 -6.40 6.69 9.50
CA ASP A 51 -6.57 7.47 10.73
C ASP A 51 -7.24 8.82 10.44
N ALA A 52 -6.89 9.47 9.32
CA ALA A 52 -7.58 10.67 8.84
C ALA A 52 -9.05 10.40 8.50
N GLN A 53 -9.35 9.26 7.85
CA GLN A 53 -10.72 8.85 7.55
C GLN A 53 -11.51 8.57 8.82
N PHE A 54 -10.92 7.90 9.82
CA PHE A 54 -11.56 7.70 11.13
C PHE A 54 -11.80 9.02 11.88
N ALA A 55 -10.87 9.97 11.80
CA ALA A 55 -11.05 11.30 12.39
C ALA A 55 -12.20 12.07 11.72
N SER A 56 -12.28 12.03 10.38
CA SER A 56 -13.37 12.64 9.61
C SER A 56 -14.72 12.01 9.96
N ASN A 57 -14.81 10.68 9.98
CA ASN A 57 -16.05 9.97 10.29
C ASN A 57 -16.53 10.22 11.73
N ARG A 58 -15.63 10.37 12.71
CA ARG A 58 -16.01 10.72 14.09
C ARG A 58 -16.55 12.15 14.21
N ALA A 59 -16.01 13.09 13.44
CA ALA A 59 -16.48 14.48 13.45
C ALA A 59 -17.90 14.61 12.85
N GLU A 60 -18.22 13.76 11.87
CA GLU A 60 -19.53 13.75 11.21
C GLU A 60 -20.61 13.04 12.05
N ALA A 61 -20.26 12.02 12.85
CA ALA A 61 -21.18 11.31 13.73
C ALA A 61 -21.57 12.07 15.01
N ALA A 62 -20.88 13.18 15.32
CA ALA A 62 -21.16 14.04 16.49
C ALA A 62 -22.02 15.27 16.16
N LYS A 63 -22.63 15.28 14.96
CA LYS A 63 -23.48 16.36 14.46
C LYS A 63 -24.91 15.86 14.28
#